data_AF-A0A6N2CWR9-F1
#
_entry.id   AF-A0A6N2CWR9-F1
#
_cell.length_a   1.000
_cell.length_b   1.000
_cell.length_c   1.000
_cell.angle_alpha   90.00
_cell.angle_beta   90.00
_cell.angle_gamma   90.00
#
_symmetry.space_group_name_H-M   'P 1'
#
loop_
_entity.id
_entity.type
_entity.pdbx_description
1 polymer ?
#
loop_
_entity_poly.entity_id
_entity_poly.type
_entity_poly.pdbx_seq_one_letter_code
_entity_poly.pdbx_strand_id
1 'polypeptide(L)'
;MATRSPASEDALPQTISVEVVDRSTLRGEAEVDEDLLRDAVSDINAIYAAKGLEMARALGNYVVETFFGGDLDRFHDRGRGHATFRALAGREDLQVAYTTIWYAVAVLDQLRQLPEDIAGALPLSHHKLLLPVRDAALKVELAERAVAERLSSRALAEVIRDARPRTSGPRVGRPPLPAFVKGLTRLRRAVEVATAEPVDEAALQALPEEERAAMRAEFDAHIEALQALRARLG
;
A
#
# COMPACT_ATOMS: atom_id res chain seq x y z
N MET A 1 -42.73 62.07 28.82
CA MET A 1 -42.50 62.04 27.36
C MET A 1 -41.63 60.82 27.07
N ALA A 2 -42.24 59.79 26.50
CA ALA A 2 -41.62 58.50 26.22
C ALA A 2 -41.41 58.37 24.70
N THR A 3 -40.17 58.15 24.26
CA THR A 3 -39.82 57.92 22.86
C THR A 3 -39.68 56.41 22.63
N ARG A 4 -40.58 55.86 21.80
CA ARG A 4 -40.57 54.48 21.31
C ARG A 4 -39.46 54.31 20.26
N SER A 5 -38.60 53.33 20.46
CA SER A 5 -37.62 52.84 19.47
C SER A 5 -38.30 51.82 18.54
N PRO A 6 -38.11 51.88 17.20
CA PRO A 6 -38.72 50.93 16.29
C PRO A 6 -37.95 49.60 16.28
N ALA A 7 -38.72 48.54 16.11
CA ALA A 7 -38.30 47.15 16.07
C ALA A 7 -37.36 46.87 14.90
N SER A 8 -36.22 46.26 15.20
CA SER A 8 -35.31 45.67 14.21
C SER A 8 -35.94 44.41 13.65
N GLU A 9 -36.12 44.45 12.33
CA GLU A 9 -36.76 43.48 11.47
C GLU A 9 -35.92 42.19 11.38
N ASP A 10 -36.60 41.06 11.62
CA ASP A 10 -36.13 39.68 11.47
C ASP A 10 -35.53 39.44 10.07
N ALA A 11 -34.20 39.45 9.97
CA ALA A 11 -33.49 38.93 8.82
C ALA A 11 -33.44 37.39 8.93
N LEU A 12 -34.39 36.72 8.27
CA LEU A 12 -34.38 35.27 8.13
C LEU A 12 -33.04 34.79 7.53
N PRO A 13 -32.44 33.70 8.06
CA PRO A 13 -31.21 33.16 7.50
C PRO A 13 -31.44 32.67 6.08
N GLN A 14 -30.61 33.15 5.16
CA GLN A 14 -30.62 32.67 3.78
C GLN A 14 -30.33 31.16 3.77
N THR A 15 -31.29 30.40 3.27
CA THR A 15 -31.18 28.96 3.04
C THR A 15 -30.05 28.72 2.05
N ILE A 16 -28.92 28.20 2.53
CA ILE A 16 -27.83 27.75 1.68
C ILE A 16 -28.31 26.47 0.99
N SER A 17 -28.74 26.60 -0.26
CA SER A 17 -29.01 25.46 -1.14
C SER A 17 -27.69 24.77 -1.44
N VAL A 18 -27.37 23.72 -0.67
CA VAL A 18 -26.25 22.83 -0.96
C VAL A 18 -26.66 21.98 -2.16
N GLU A 19 -26.13 22.28 -3.34
CA GLU A 19 -26.21 21.39 -4.49
C GLU A 19 -25.60 20.03 -4.09
N VAL A 20 -26.44 19.02 -4.05
CA VAL A 20 -26.02 17.63 -3.86
C VAL A 20 -25.27 17.25 -5.14
N VAL A 21 -23.94 17.36 -5.10
CA VAL A 21 -23.06 16.87 -6.16
C VAL A 21 -23.36 15.40 -6.36
N ASP A 22 -23.94 15.07 -7.52
CA ASP A 22 -24.23 13.72 -7.95
C ASP A 22 -22.94 12.90 -7.88
N ARG A 23 -22.91 11.89 -7.01
CA ARG A 23 -21.77 10.98 -6.80
C ARG A 23 -21.68 9.93 -7.92
N SER A 24 -22.10 10.28 -9.13
CA SER A 24 -22.12 9.37 -10.26
C SER A 24 -20.69 8.93 -10.59
N THR A 25 -20.47 7.61 -10.43
CA THR A 25 -19.37 6.78 -10.93
C THR A 25 -18.01 7.45 -11.10
N LEU A 26 -17.06 7.09 -10.23
CA LEU A 26 -15.67 7.53 -10.36
C LEU A 26 -15.10 7.15 -11.74
N ARG A 27 -14.33 8.06 -12.35
CA ARG A 27 -13.58 7.76 -13.58
C ARG A 27 -12.69 6.54 -13.35
N GLY A 28 -12.80 5.54 -14.23
CA GLY A 28 -12.06 4.28 -14.13
C GLY A 28 -12.66 3.23 -13.18
N GLU A 29 -13.88 3.44 -12.65
CA GLU A 29 -14.52 2.48 -11.73
C GLU A 29 -15.08 1.23 -12.42
N ALA A 30 -15.55 1.35 -13.66
CA ALA A 30 -16.18 0.25 -14.41
C ALA A 30 -15.30 -0.31 -15.54
N GLU A 31 -14.51 0.53 -16.20
CA GLU A 31 -13.63 0.17 -17.32
C GLU A 31 -12.35 1.00 -17.25
N VAL A 32 -11.22 0.42 -17.68
CA VAL A 32 -9.89 1.07 -17.59
C VAL A 32 -9.75 2.11 -18.69
N ASP A 33 -9.50 3.37 -18.29
CA ASP A 33 -9.17 4.46 -19.20
C ASP A 33 -7.64 4.48 -19.42
N GLU A 34 -7.20 4.03 -20.60
CA GLU A 34 -5.78 3.87 -20.94
C GLU A 34 -5.03 5.20 -21.08
N ASP A 35 -5.72 6.28 -21.44
CA ASP A 35 -5.09 7.60 -21.57
C ASP A 35 -4.88 8.21 -20.18
N LEU A 36 -5.89 8.13 -19.30
CA LEU A 36 -5.75 8.51 -17.90
C LEU A 36 -4.63 7.71 -17.20
N LEU A 37 -4.50 6.43 -17.51
CA LEU A 37 -3.48 5.56 -16.94
C LEU A 37 -2.07 5.94 -17.39
N ARG A 38 -1.90 6.31 -18.67
CA ARG A 38 -0.61 6.74 -19.21
C ARG A 38 -0.13 8.06 -18.60
N ASP A 39 -1.03 9.03 -18.51
CA ASP A 39 -0.73 10.33 -17.89
C ASP A 39 -0.34 10.15 -16.42
N ALA A 40 -1.01 9.23 -15.72
CA ALA A 40 -0.65 8.84 -14.37
C ALA A 40 0.75 8.29 -14.21
N VAL A 41 1.20 7.41 -15.10
CA VAL A 41 2.56 6.84 -15.00
C VAL A 41 3.62 7.94 -15.13
N SER A 42 3.43 8.91 -16.03
CA SER A 42 4.37 10.01 -16.23
C SER A 42 4.53 10.86 -14.96
N ASP A 43 3.42 11.30 -14.37
CA ASP A 43 3.43 12.19 -13.21
C ASP A 43 4.03 11.52 -11.97
N ILE A 44 3.71 10.24 -11.76
CA ILE A 44 4.26 9.43 -10.65
C ILE A 44 5.80 9.35 -10.71
N ASN A 45 6.37 9.18 -11.90
CA ASN A 45 7.82 9.06 -12.09
C ASN A 45 8.54 10.38 -11.81
N ALA A 46 7.96 11.51 -12.21
CA ALA A 46 8.51 12.84 -11.90
C ALA A 46 8.55 13.11 -10.40
N ILE A 47 7.50 12.68 -9.68
CA ILE A 47 7.38 12.82 -8.23
C ILE A 47 8.41 11.93 -7.48
N TYR A 48 8.72 10.75 -8.01
CA TYR A 48 9.66 9.79 -7.40
C TYR A 48 11.08 10.35 -7.18
N ALA A 49 11.49 11.35 -7.97
CA ALA A 49 12.83 11.91 -7.92
C ALA A 49 13.09 12.90 -6.75
N ALA A 50 12.06 13.41 -6.06
CA ALA A 50 12.19 14.45 -5.03
C ALA A 50 11.81 13.97 -3.62
N LYS A 51 12.78 13.91 -2.69
CA LYS A 51 12.65 13.73 -1.21
C LYS A 51 11.44 12.90 -0.74
N GLY A 52 11.67 11.69 -0.23
CA GLY A 52 10.64 10.67 0.03
C GLY A 52 9.31 11.09 0.70
N LEU A 53 9.27 12.12 1.57
CA LEU A 53 8.01 12.65 2.12
C LEU A 53 7.26 13.56 1.15
N GLU A 54 7.96 14.44 0.43
CA GLU A 54 7.41 15.25 -0.66
C GLU A 54 6.91 14.32 -1.78
N MET A 55 7.71 13.31 -2.15
CA MET A 55 7.28 12.24 -3.05
C MET A 55 6.01 11.55 -2.58
N ALA A 56 5.96 11.10 -1.32
CA ALA A 56 4.78 10.42 -0.79
C ALA A 56 3.54 11.32 -0.80
N ARG A 57 3.69 12.61 -0.47
CA ARG A 57 2.60 13.60 -0.51
C ARG A 57 2.11 13.83 -1.93
N ALA A 58 3.01 14.11 -2.86
CA ALA A 58 2.65 14.39 -4.24
C ALA A 58 2.05 13.14 -4.93
N LEU A 59 2.64 11.96 -4.72
CA LEU A 59 2.14 10.70 -5.26
C LEU A 59 0.78 10.33 -4.66
N GLY A 60 0.64 10.52 -3.34
CA GLY A 60 -0.64 10.32 -2.66
C GLY A 60 -1.72 11.26 -3.20
N ASN A 61 -1.40 12.55 -3.37
CA ASN A 61 -2.35 13.55 -3.88
C ASN A 61 -2.78 13.18 -5.29
N TYR A 62 -1.82 12.90 -6.17
CA TYR A 62 -2.07 12.49 -7.54
C TYR A 62 -3.04 11.30 -7.59
N VAL A 63 -2.77 10.23 -6.83
CA VAL A 63 -3.62 9.03 -6.82
C VAL A 63 -5.03 9.33 -6.29
N VAL A 64 -5.14 10.13 -5.23
CA VAL A 64 -6.42 10.49 -4.62
C VAL A 64 -7.24 11.40 -5.53
N GLU A 65 -6.62 12.39 -6.16
CA GLU A 65 -7.27 13.28 -7.13
C GLU A 65 -7.74 12.48 -8.35
N THR A 66 -6.85 11.69 -8.96
CA THR A 66 -7.14 10.96 -10.20
C THR A 66 -8.18 9.86 -10.02
N PHE A 67 -8.08 9.04 -8.97
CA PHE A 67 -8.90 7.82 -8.84
C PHE A 67 -10.00 7.91 -7.79
N PHE A 68 -9.91 8.88 -6.87
CA PHE A 68 -10.87 9.06 -5.79
C PHE A 68 -11.54 10.45 -5.83
N GLY A 69 -11.24 11.28 -6.84
CA GLY A 69 -11.84 12.61 -6.99
C GLY A 69 -11.46 13.58 -5.86
N GLY A 70 -10.29 13.40 -5.25
CA GLY A 70 -9.85 14.20 -4.11
C GLY A 70 -10.38 13.73 -2.74
N ASP A 71 -11.27 12.73 -2.73
CA ASP A 71 -11.98 12.25 -1.54
C ASP A 71 -11.24 11.06 -0.89
N LEU A 72 -10.58 11.33 0.24
CA LEU A 72 -9.86 10.30 1.00
C LEU A 72 -10.79 9.30 1.71
N ASP A 73 -12.04 9.66 1.99
CA ASP A 73 -12.97 8.75 2.66
C ASP A 73 -13.29 7.56 1.74
N ARG A 74 -13.35 7.80 0.42
CA ARG A 74 -13.48 6.72 -0.58
C ARG A 74 -12.28 5.78 -0.59
N PHE A 75 -11.08 6.29 -0.29
CA PHE A 75 -9.90 5.45 -0.11
C PHE A 75 -10.01 4.59 1.16
N HIS A 76 -10.55 5.12 2.26
CA HIS A 76 -10.78 4.35 3.49
C HIS A 76 -11.77 3.20 3.29
N ASP A 77 -12.86 3.44 2.58
CA ASP A 77 -13.92 2.44 2.33
C ASP A 77 -13.41 1.25 1.50
N ARG A 78 -12.59 1.51 0.48
CA ARG A 78 -12.15 0.49 -0.50
C ARG A 78 -10.74 -0.04 -0.21
N GLY A 79 -9.86 0.80 0.30
CA GLY A 79 -8.47 0.51 0.63
C GLY A 79 -7.70 -0.22 -0.47
N ARG A 80 -6.98 -1.27 -0.09
CA ARG A 80 -6.19 -2.13 -1.00
C ARG A 80 -7.04 -2.94 -1.98
N GLY A 81 -8.35 -3.03 -1.78
CA GLY A 81 -9.26 -3.80 -2.62
C GLY A 81 -9.67 -3.10 -3.91
N HIS A 82 -9.38 -1.78 -4.02
CA HIS A 82 -9.76 -0.98 -5.18
C HIS A 82 -9.22 -1.58 -6.48
N ALA A 83 -10.04 -1.61 -7.54
CA ALA A 83 -9.66 -2.19 -8.83
C ALA A 83 -8.42 -1.50 -9.42
N THR A 84 -8.32 -0.18 -9.30
CA THR A 84 -7.16 0.62 -9.73
C THR A 84 -5.85 0.14 -9.13
N PHE A 85 -5.82 -0.19 -7.84
CA PHE A 85 -4.60 -0.66 -7.18
C PHE A 85 -4.13 -1.99 -7.76
N ARG A 86 -5.05 -2.87 -8.15
CA ARG A 86 -4.73 -4.11 -8.84
C ARG A 86 -4.26 -3.87 -10.28
N ALA A 87 -4.90 -2.93 -11.00
CA ALA A 87 -4.50 -2.56 -12.35
C ALA A 87 -3.09 -1.96 -12.40
N LEU A 88 -2.79 -1.00 -11.50
CA LEU A 88 -1.45 -0.41 -11.36
C LEU A 88 -0.38 -1.46 -11.03
N ALA A 89 -0.71 -2.45 -10.21
CA ALA A 89 0.23 -3.53 -9.86
C ALA A 89 0.57 -4.46 -11.05
N GLY A 90 -0.26 -4.47 -12.10
CA GLY A 90 -0.03 -5.26 -13.31
C GLY A 90 0.70 -4.52 -14.43
N ARG A 91 1.05 -3.24 -14.24
CA ARG A 91 1.74 -2.42 -15.24
C ARG A 91 3.26 -2.60 -15.14
N GLU A 92 3.87 -3.11 -16.21
CA GLU A 92 5.32 -3.35 -16.28
C GLU A 92 6.13 -2.08 -16.49
N ASP A 93 5.51 -1.02 -17.04
CA ASP A 93 6.14 0.28 -17.31
C ASP A 93 6.17 1.20 -16.07
N LEU A 94 5.56 0.79 -14.96
CA LEU A 94 5.51 1.56 -13.73
C LEU A 94 6.85 1.43 -12.98
N GLN A 95 7.58 2.54 -12.84
CA GLN A 95 8.88 2.55 -12.15
C GLN A 95 8.76 2.47 -10.62
N VAL A 96 7.55 2.67 -10.10
CA VAL A 96 7.26 2.68 -8.66
C VAL A 96 6.52 1.42 -8.28
N ALA A 97 7.06 0.68 -7.32
CA ALA A 97 6.38 -0.52 -6.82
C ALA A 97 4.97 -0.18 -6.31
N TYR A 98 4.00 -1.05 -6.61
CA TYR A 98 2.62 -0.96 -6.13
C TYR A 98 2.51 -0.63 -4.63
N THR A 99 3.33 -1.29 -3.80
CA THR A 99 3.35 -1.08 -2.36
C THR A 99 3.72 0.36 -1.98
N THR A 100 4.61 1.00 -2.75
CA THR A 100 5.00 2.40 -2.56
C THR A 100 3.83 3.34 -2.83
N ILE A 101 3.05 3.11 -3.89
CA ILE A 101 1.85 3.89 -4.20
C ILE A 101 0.84 3.77 -3.06
N TRP A 102 0.58 2.55 -2.59
CA TRP A 102 -0.32 2.35 -1.45
C TRP A 102 0.16 3.11 -0.19
N TYR A 103 1.45 3.03 0.12
CA TYR A 103 2.03 3.75 1.25
C TYR A 103 1.94 5.27 1.05
N ALA A 104 2.09 5.79 -0.15
CA ALA A 104 1.99 7.22 -0.43
C ALA A 104 0.60 7.77 -0.08
N VAL A 105 -0.48 7.10 -0.51
CA VAL A 105 -1.85 7.48 -0.17
C VAL A 105 -2.12 7.35 1.33
N ALA A 106 -1.69 6.25 1.94
CA ALA A 106 -1.87 6.04 3.37
C ALA A 106 -1.10 7.07 4.22
N VAL A 107 0.10 7.47 3.78
CA VAL A 107 0.88 8.52 4.43
C VAL A 107 0.25 9.88 4.21
N LEU A 108 -0.28 10.19 3.02
CA LEU A 108 -1.02 11.44 2.78
C LEU A 108 -2.20 11.60 3.75
N ASP A 109 -3.01 10.56 3.90
CA ASP A 109 -4.11 10.55 4.86
C ASP A 109 -3.61 10.79 6.29
N GLN A 110 -2.54 10.09 6.69
CA GLN A 110 -1.92 10.32 8.00
C GLN A 110 -1.39 11.75 8.17
N LEU A 111 -0.84 12.38 7.12
CA LEU A 111 -0.35 13.76 7.17
C LEU A 111 -1.49 14.77 7.43
N ARG A 112 -2.74 14.44 7.08
CA ARG A 112 -3.92 15.27 7.40
C ARG A 112 -4.42 15.07 8.83
N GLN A 113 -4.06 13.96 9.47
CA GLN A 113 -4.48 13.62 10.84
C GLN A 113 -3.48 14.10 11.90
N LEU A 114 -2.23 14.34 11.53
CA LEU A 114 -1.18 14.80 12.45
C LEU A 114 -1.03 16.33 12.41
N PRO A 115 -0.70 16.97 13.54
CA PRO A 115 -0.27 18.37 13.56
C PRO A 115 0.90 18.59 12.57
N GLU A 116 0.90 19.73 11.86
CA GLU A 116 1.83 19.99 10.76
C GLU A 116 3.30 19.99 11.20
N ASP A 117 3.59 20.54 12.38
CA ASP A 117 4.91 20.60 12.98
C ASP A 117 5.44 19.20 13.32
N ILE A 118 4.61 18.33 13.89
CA ILE A 118 4.94 16.94 14.19
C ILE A 118 5.11 16.14 12.89
N ALA A 119 4.19 16.32 11.94
CA ALA A 119 4.22 15.62 10.66
C ALA A 119 5.46 15.95 9.84
N GLY A 120 5.88 17.22 9.79
CA GLY A 120 7.07 17.65 9.06
C GLY A 120 8.40 17.22 9.71
N ALA A 121 8.40 16.99 11.03
CA ALA A 121 9.59 16.56 11.77
C ALA A 121 9.90 15.05 11.63
N LEU A 122 8.92 14.24 11.21
CA LEU A 122 9.06 12.80 11.10
C LEU A 122 9.58 12.36 9.72
N PRO A 123 10.56 11.44 9.65
CA PRO A 123 10.94 10.86 8.37
C PRO A 123 9.88 9.86 7.88
N LEU A 124 9.85 9.59 6.56
CA LEU A 124 8.87 8.68 5.94
C LEU A 124 8.80 7.30 6.61
N SER A 125 9.92 6.77 7.09
CA SER A 125 9.97 5.49 7.81
C SER A 125 9.09 5.47 9.07
N HIS A 126 9.00 6.60 9.78
CA HIS A 126 8.18 6.73 10.99
C HIS A 126 6.71 6.80 10.64
N HIS A 127 6.35 7.54 9.59
CA HIS A 127 4.98 7.55 9.08
C HIS A 127 4.51 6.12 8.76
N LYS A 128 5.32 5.34 8.03
CA LYS A 128 5.00 3.93 7.71
C LYS A 128 4.78 3.06 8.94
N LEU A 129 5.53 3.27 10.02
CA LEU A 129 5.37 2.52 11.28
C LEU A 129 4.08 2.87 12.01
N LEU A 130 3.64 4.12 11.93
CA LEU A 130 2.44 4.63 12.59
C LEU A 130 1.14 4.24 11.86
N LEU A 131 1.19 3.90 10.56
CA LEU A 131 0.01 3.52 9.78
C LEU A 131 -0.91 2.46 10.42
N PRO A 132 -0.42 1.39 11.08
CA PRO A 132 -1.32 0.40 11.67
C PRO A 132 -1.88 0.81 13.04
N VAL A 133 -1.54 2.00 13.56
CA VAL A 133 -2.16 2.58 14.77
C VAL A 133 -3.48 3.22 14.37
N ARG A 134 -4.60 2.56 14.71
CA ARG A 134 -5.95 2.99 14.29
C ARG A 134 -6.52 4.12 15.14
N ASP A 135 -6.18 4.14 16.42
CA ASP A 135 -6.60 5.18 17.34
C ASP A 135 -5.83 6.47 17.02
N ALA A 136 -6.55 7.53 16.65
CA ALA A 136 -5.97 8.79 16.22
C ALA A 136 -5.23 9.50 17.36
N ALA A 137 -5.79 9.49 18.58
CA ALA A 137 -5.18 10.13 19.73
C ALA A 137 -3.86 9.43 20.11
N LEU A 138 -3.88 8.09 20.15
CA LEU A 138 -2.67 7.30 20.39
C LEU A 138 -1.63 7.50 19.29
N LYS A 139 -2.06 7.64 18.03
CA LYS A 139 -1.15 7.90 16.90
C LYS A 139 -0.43 9.24 17.06
N VAL A 140 -1.16 10.30 17.46
CA VAL A 140 -0.58 11.62 17.75
C VAL A 140 0.39 11.53 18.92
N GLU A 141 0.01 10.90 20.04
CA GLU A 141 0.89 10.71 21.21
C GLU A 141 2.21 10.01 20.83
N LEU A 142 2.12 8.92 20.06
CA LEU A 142 3.30 8.17 19.60
C LEU A 142 4.17 8.98 18.63
N ALA A 143 3.57 9.82 17.80
CA ALA A 143 4.27 10.71 16.87
C ALA A 143 5.01 11.81 17.62
N GLU A 144 4.34 12.50 18.55
CA GLU A 144 4.94 13.52 19.43
C GLU A 144 6.10 12.95 20.23
N ARG A 145 5.91 11.77 20.82
CA ARG A 145 6.95 11.07 21.56
C ARG A 145 8.16 10.74 20.68
N ALA A 146 7.93 10.31 19.44
CA ALA A 146 9.00 10.02 18.50
C ALA A 146 9.85 11.25 18.17
N VAL A 147 9.21 12.42 18.01
CA VAL A 147 9.89 13.70 17.78
C VAL A 147 10.65 14.15 19.03
N ALA A 148 9.97 14.18 20.19
CA ALA A 148 10.53 14.66 21.44
C ALA A 148 11.75 13.84 21.92
N GLU A 149 11.66 12.50 21.83
CA GLU A 149 12.72 11.59 22.24
C GLU A 149 13.71 11.26 21.11
N ARG A 150 13.49 11.79 19.90
CA ARG A 150 14.28 11.50 18.68
C ARG A 150 14.43 10.00 18.46
N LEU A 151 13.33 9.27 18.55
CA LEU A 151 13.34 7.81 18.43
C LEU A 151 13.89 7.38 17.07
N SER A 152 14.65 6.28 17.05
CA SER A 152 14.96 5.60 15.79
C SER A 152 13.73 4.80 15.33
N SER A 153 13.66 4.43 14.04
CA SER A 153 12.59 3.57 13.52
C SER A 153 12.43 2.29 14.33
N ARG A 154 13.54 1.70 14.81
CA ARG A 154 13.51 0.51 15.65
C ARG A 154 12.89 0.78 17.02
N ALA A 155 13.30 1.86 17.68
CA ALA A 155 12.77 2.24 18.99
C ALA A 155 11.27 2.57 18.91
N LEU A 156 10.85 3.34 17.90
CA LEU A 156 9.43 3.62 17.67
C LEU A 156 8.61 2.34 17.43
N ALA A 157 9.15 1.37 16.69
CA ALA A 157 8.48 0.09 16.46
C ALA A 157 8.29 -0.72 17.76
N GLU A 158 9.21 -0.65 18.71
CA GLU A 158 9.06 -1.24 20.05
C GLU A 158 7.97 -0.51 20.84
N VAL A 159 8.02 0.81 20.90
CA VAL A 159 7.02 1.63 21.62
C VAL A 159 5.61 1.38 21.07
N ILE A 160 5.43 1.33 19.75
CA ILE A 160 4.15 0.99 19.11
C ILE A 160 3.69 -0.41 19.50
N ARG A 161 4.61 -1.37 19.60
CA ARG A 161 4.28 -2.75 19.96
C ARG A 161 3.79 -2.85 21.40
N ASP A 162 4.42 -2.11 22.31
CA ASP A 162 4.09 -2.09 23.74
C ASP A 162 2.80 -1.32 24.01
N ALA A 163 2.55 -0.24 23.26
CA ALA A 163 1.32 0.56 23.37
C ALA A 163 0.08 -0.13 22.80
N ARG A 164 0.24 -1.09 21.88
CA ARG A 164 -0.92 -1.83 21.36
C ARG A 164 -1.53 -2.66 22.47
N PRO A 165 -2.86 -2.55 22.72
CA PRO A 165 -3.52 -3.43 23.65
C PRO A 165 -3.22 -4.86 23.20
N ARG A 166 -2.60 -5.65 24.09
CA ARG A 166 -2.43 -7.08 23.88
C ARG A 166 -3.83 -7.62 23.72
N THR A 167 -4.25 -7.80 22.47
CA THR A 167 -5.56 -8.34 22.16
C THR A 167 -5.56 -9.71 22.79
N SER A 168 -6.19 -9.82 23.96
CA SER A 168 -6.07 -10.94 24.88
C SER A 168 -6.84 -12.18 24.40
N GLY A 169 -7.37 -12.14 23.18
CA GLY A 169 -7.88 -13.30 22.49
C GLY A 169 -6.76 -14.14 21.88
N PRO A 170 -6.92 -15.46 21.76
CA PRO A 170 -6.10 -16.26 20.86
C PRO A 170 -6.17 -15.56 19.50
N ARG A 171 -5.03 -15.18 18.94
CA ARG A 171 -4.97 -14.60 17.60
C ARG A 171 -5.73 -15.57 16.68
N VAL A 172 -6.96 -15.21 16.28
CA VAL A 172 -7.71 -15.90 15.22
C VAL A 172 -7.07 -15.48 13.89
N GLY A 173 -5.76 -15.64 13.80
CA GLY A 173 -5.05 -15.61 12.55
C GLY A 173 -5.33 -16.91 11.84
N ARG A 174 -5.27 -16.88 10.51
CA ARG A 174 -5.21 -18.09 9.70
C ARG A 174 -4.13 -19.00 10.29
N PRO A 175 -4.42 -20.27 10.61
CA PRO A 175 -3.41 -21.18 11.13
C PRO A 175 -2.21 -21.20 10.18
N PRO A 176 -0.97 -21.22 10.71
CA PRO A 176 0.20 -21.22 9.86
C PRO A 176 0.12 -22.43 8.92
N LEU A 177 0.33 -22.19 7.62
CA LEU A 177 0.40 -23.29 6.65
C LEU A 177 1.49 -24.27 7.10
N PRO A 178 1.23 -25.59 7.02
CA PRO A 178 2.26 -26.60 7.26
C PRO A 178 3.53 -26.32 6.43
N ALA A 179 4.69 -26.68 6.97
CA ALA A 179 5.98 -26.39 6.34
C ALA A 179 6.06 -26.92 4.90
N PHE A 180 5.52 -28.11 4.63
CA PHE A 180 5.51 -28.70 3.28
C PHE A 180 4.67 -27.89 2.28
N VAL A 181 3.52 -27.33 2.71
CA VAL A 181 2.68 -26.47 1.85
C VAL A 181 3.42 -25.19 1.47
N LYS A 182 4.15 -24.60 2.42
CA LYS A 182 5.02 -23.44 2.15
C LYS A 182 6.14 -23.81 1.18
N GLY A 183 6.75 -24.98 1.35
CA GLY A 183 7.76 -25.54 0.44
C GLY A 183 7.25 -25.68 -0.98
N LEU A 184 6.10 -26.34 -1.17
CA LEU A 184 5.45 -26.50 -2.48
C LEU A 184 5.10 -25.17 -3.14
N THR A 185 4.61 -24.20 -2.35
CA THR A 185 4.27 -22.86 -2.87
C THR A 185 5.52 -22.13 -3.39
N ARG A 186 6.65 -22.26 -2.69
CA ARG A 186 7.93 -21.66 -3.12
C ARG A 186 8.47 -22.37 -4.36
N LEU A 187 8.43 -23.70 -4.39
CA LEU A 187 8.84 -24.48 -5.55
C LEU A 187 8.03 -24.11 -6.80
N ARG A 188 6.70 -24.00 -6.67
CA ARG A 188 5.84 -23.59 -7.80
C ARG A 188 6.31 -22.26 -8.40
N ARG A 189 6.55 -21.25 -7.56
CA ARG A 189 7.06 -19.95 -8.00
C ARG A 189 8.45 -20.04 -8.64
N ALA A 190 9.33 -20.87 -8.10
CA ALA A 190 10.66 -21.08 -8.67
C ALA A 190 10.58 -21.70 -10.06
N VAL A 191 9.70 -22.70 -10.26
CA VAL A 191 9.43 -23.29 -11.58
C VAL A 191 8.84 -22.26 -12.52
N GLU A 192 7.81 -21.51 -12.10
CA GLU A 192 7.21 -20.43 -12.91
C GLU A 192 8.29 -19.47 -13.44
N VAL A 193 9.18 -18.99 -12.58
CA VAL A 193 10.29 -18.10 -12.96
C VAL A 193 11.28 -18.80 -13.89
N ALA A 194 11.72 -20.02 -13.57
CA ALA A 194 12.67 -20.77 -14.38
C ALA A 194 12.15 -21.11 -15.79
N THR A 195 10.83 -21.19 -15.96
CA THR A 195 10.18 -21.48 -17.24
C THR A 195 9.68 -20.24 -17.99
N ALA A 196 9.78 -19.05 -17.39
CA ALA A 196 9.31 -17.81 -18.00
C ALA A 196 10.20 -17.38 -19.17
N GLU A 197 11.50 -17.67 -19.08
CA GLU A 197 12.46 -17.42 -20.15
C GLU A 197 12.73 -18.72 -20.92
N PRO A 198 12.80 -18.68 -22.27
CA PRO A 198 13.21 -19.84 -23.04
C PRO A 198 14.65 -20.21 -22.65
N VAL A 199 14.87 -21.50 -22.38
CA VAL A 199 16.22 -22.01 -22.14
C VAL A 199 17.03 -21.80 -23.42
N ASP A 200 18.08 -21.00 -23.32
CA ASP A 200 19.04 -20.85 -24.41
C ASP A 200 19.85 -22.15 -24.54
N GLU A 201 19.46 -22.96 -25.51
CA GLU A 201 20.12 -24.24 -25.81
C GLU A 201 21.60 -24.03 -26.12
N ALA A 202 22.00 -22.92 -26.76
CA ALA A 202 23.40 -22.65 -27.04
C ALA A 202 24.18 -22.40 -25.73
N ALA A 203 23.62 -21.65 -24.78
CA ALA A 203 24.20 -21.46 -23.46
C ALA A 203 24.32 -22.79 -22.69
N LEU A 204 23.30 -23.66 -22.80
CA LEU A 204 23.33 -24.99 -22.17
C LEU A 204 24.41 -25.89 -22.80
N GLN A 205 24.55 -25.87 -24.13
CA GLN A 205 25.58 -26.63 -24.85
C GLN A 205 27.00 -26.09 -24.60
N ALA A 206 27.14 -24.80 -24.29
CA ALA A 206 28.40 -24.19 -23.92
C ALA A 206 28.92 -24.62 -22.54
N LEU A 207 28.07 -25.15 -21.66
CA LEU A 207 28.51 -25.70 -20.37
C LEU A 207 29.38 -26.96 -20.56
N PRO A 208 30.34 -27.24 -19.67
CA PRO A 208 31.02 -28.53 -19.64
C PRO A 208 30.04 -29.70 -19.50
N GLU A 209 30.34 -30.83 -20.14
CA GLU A 209 29.49 -32.03 -20.08
C GLU A 209 29.28 -32.53 -18.65
N GLU A 210 30.33 -32.46 -17.82
CA GLU A 210 30.28 -32.84 -16.41
C GLU A 210 29.30 -31.97 -15.61
N GLU A 211 29.29 -30.65 -15.84
CA GLU A 211 28.36 -29.74 -15.18
C GLU A 211 26.91 -30.01 -15.59
N ARG A 212 26.66 -30.22 -16.89
CA ARG A 212 25.31 -30.61 -17.37
C ARG A 212 24.85 -31.93 -16.76
N ALA A 213 25.73 -32.92 -16.66
CA ALA A 213 25.42 -34.21 -16.06
C ALA A 213 25.08 -34.07 -14.57
N ALA A 214 25.84 -33.25 -13.84
CA ALA A 214 25.58 -32.95 -12.42
C ALA A 214 24.24 -32.24 -12.23
N MET A 215 23.95 -31.19 -13.01
CA MET A 215 22.67 -30.48 -12.95
C MET A 215 21.50 -31.43 -13.24
N ARG A 216 21.61 -32.29 -14.25
CA ARG A 216 20.58 -33.28 -14.59
C ARG A 216 20.33 -34.25 -13.44
N ALA A 217 21.39 -34.78 -12.82
CA ALA A 217 21.27 -35.68 -11.69
C ALA A 217 20.60 -35.02 -10.47
N GLU A 218 20.90 -33.75 -10.20
CA GLU A 218 20.23 -32.96 -9.15
C GLU A 218 18.74 -32.75 -9.46
N PHE A 219 18.40 -32.40 -10.71
CA PHE A 219 17.01 -32.28 -11.16
C PHE A 219 16.24 -33.60 -11.01
N ASP A 220 16.82 -34.73 -11.44
CA ASP A 220 16.19 -36.04 -11.35
C ASP A 220 15.93 -36.43 -9.89
N ALA A 221 16.89 -36.20 -8.99
CA ALA A 221 16.72 -36.44 -7.56
C ALA A 221 15.58 -35.59 -6.95
N HIS A 222 15.44 -34.33 -7.38
CA HIS A 222 14.33 -33.48 -6.96
C HIS A 222 12.98 -33.95 -7.50
N ILE A 223 12.93 -34.39 -8.76
CA ILE A 223 11.71 -34.96 -9.36
C ILE A 223 11.28 -36.21 -8.58
N GLU A 224 12.20 -37.11 -8.25
CA GLU A 224 11.92 -38.31 -7.46
C GLU A 224 11.37 -37.94 -6.07
N ALA A 225 12.00 -37.00 -5.38
CA ALA A 225 11.54 -36.53 -4.07
C ALA A 225 10.11 -35.94 -4.13
N LEU A 226 9.78 -35.20 -5.19
CA LEU A 226 8.45 -34.63 -5.40
C LEU A 226 7.41 -35.69 -5.76
N GLN A 227 7.78 -36.70 -6.54
CA GLN A 227 6.92 -37.86 -6.82
C GLN A 227 6.62 -38.65 -5.54
N ALA A 228 7.63 -38.88 -4.69
CA ALA A 228 7.44 -39.51 -3.39
C ALA A 228 6.52 -38.68 -2.46
N LEU A 229 6.67 -37.35 -2.46
CA LEU A 229 5.75 -36.47 -1.72
C LEU A 229 4.33 -36.53 -2.27
N ARG A 230 4.16 -36.53 -3.60
CA ARG A 230 2.85 -36.68 -4.27
C ARG A 230 2.17 -37.99 -3.88
N ALA A 231 2.91 -39.10 -3.85
CA ALA A 231 2.40 -40.40 -3.44
C ALA A 231 1.93 -40.47 -1.98
N ARG A 232 2.39 -39.54 -1.11
CA ARG A 232 1.93 -39.43 0.29
C ARG A 232 0.69 -38.54 0.46
N LEU A 233 0.34 -37.75 -0.57
CA LEU A 233 -0.77 -36.80 -0.52
C LEU A 233 -2.07 -37.36 -1.13
N GLY A 234 -2.00 -38.50 -1.84
CA GLY A 234 -3.14 -39.26 -2.36
C GLY A 234 -3.22 -40.62 -1.71
#